data_AF-A0A974HY62-F1
#
_entry.id   AF-A0A974HY62-F1
#
_cell.length_a   1.000
_cell.length_b   1.000
_cell.length_c   1.000
_cell.angle_alpha   90.00
_cell.angle_beta   90.00
_cell.angle_gamma   90.00
#
_symmetry.space_group_name_H-M   'P 1'
#
loop_
_entity.id
_entity.type
_entity.pdbx_description
1 polymer ?
#
loop_
_entity_poly.entity_id
_entity_poly.type
_entity_poly.pdbx_seq_one_letter_code
_entity_poly.pdbx_strand_id
1 'polypeptide(L)'
;MDKITGNIPKDDSKNQQPPKRKRKISFQSEIANKTPKLEPDEVKQNTKSSQQENNLNTDPCGPLNSHAEDKNEVHEEFWIPELHLTVSHKEMLLTPGRGLTRVFVDAAQTLLKKQFNAKGLQSVVKEQFIPVSGPSVQFHVDYKRAHVFLSCYRKDHVEIVDSWKYFPSEEPLKHIRRIYKKVVSRPLKTLKFAHADRQVDGSRNCVIYSIANAYEILSNGNVCCKYDHGKMREHLFKCLENGEITEFPKIPQDITENRE
;
A
#
# COMPACT_ATOMS: atom_id res chain seq x y z
N MET A 1 -6.76 -53.57 -64.58
CA MET A 1 -5.89 -52.60 -63.89
C MET A 1 -6.81 -51.67 -63.11
N ASP A 2 -6.92 -51.64 -61.79
CA ASP A 2 -6.47 -52.49 -60.70
C ASP A 2 -7.44 -52.28 -59.54
N LYS A 3 -7.65 -53.34 -58.76
CA LYS A 3 -8.34 -53.32 -57.47
C LYS A 3 -7.42 -52.66 -56.45
N ILE A 4 -7.95 -51.75 -55.61
CA ILE A 4 -7.35 -51.48 -54.30
C ILE A 4 -8.45 -51.49 -53.24
N THR A 5 -8.49 -52.63 -52.56
CA THR A 5 -9.03 -52.87 -51.22
C THR A 5 -8.05 -52.39 -50.16
N GLY A 6 -8.59 -51.97 -49.00
CA GLY A 6 -7.89 -51.97 -47.71
C GLY A 6 -7.94 -50.60 -47.04
N ASN A 7 -7.98 -50.49 -45.72
CA ASN A 7 -8.17 -51.45 -44.65
C ASN A 7 -8.54 -50.63 -43.41
N ILE A 8 -9.45 -51.13 -42.60
CA ILE A 8 -9.77 -50.61 -41.28
C ILE A 8 -8.74 -51.15 -40.29
N PRO A 9 -8.14 -50.33 -39.41
CA PRO A 9 -7.56 -50.83 -38.16
C PRO A 9 -8.53 -50.63 -37.00
N LYS A 10 -8.79 -51.72 -36.26
CA LYS A 10 -9.28 -51.74 -34.89
C LYS A 10 -8.10 -51.96 -33.93
N ASP A 11 -8.35 -51.61 -32.66
CA ASP A 11 -7.61 -51.94 -31.44
C ASP A 11 -6.26 -51.21 -31.24
N ASP A 12 -5.85 -50.80 -30.03
CA ASP A 12 -6.07 -51.41 -28.72
C ASP A 12 -6.03 -50.36 -27.59
N SER A 13 -6.90 -50.56 -26.61
CA SER A 13 -6.80 -49.98 -25.28
C SER A 13 -5.55 -50.44 -24.53
N LYS A 14 -4.83 -49.54 -23.84
CA LYS A 14 -4.02 -49.87 -22.64
C LYS A 14 -3.66 -48.63 -21.81
N ASN A 15 -4.40 -48.49 -20.71
CA ASN A 15 -3.92 -48.18 -19.35
C ASN A 15 -2.50 -47.59 -19.23
N GLN A 16 -2.40 -46.31 -18.85
CA GLN A 16 -1.30 -45.85 -17.99
C GLN A 16 -1.83 -45.00 -16.83
N GLN A 17 -1.49 -45.49 -15.64
CA GLN A 17 -1.82 -44.97 -14.32
C GLN A 17 -1.21 -43.58 -14.05
N PRO A 18 -1.80 -42.80 -13.11
CA PRO A 18 -1.24 -41.52 -12.70
C PRO A 18 0.04 -41.71 -11.87
N PRO A 19 1.04 -40.82 -11.99
CA PRO A 19 2.23 -40.90 -11.17
C PRO A 19 1.89 -40.59 -9.70
N LYS A 20 2.38 -41.50 -8.85
CA LYS A 20 2.17 -41.60 -7.41
C LYS A 20 2.81 -40.43 -6.66
N ARG A 21 2.05 -39.90 -5.69
CA ARG A 21 2.52 -39.13 -4.53
C ARG A 21 3.79 -39.74 -3.90
N LYS A 22 4.85 -38.95 -3.82
CA LYS A 22 6.00 -39.05 -2.90
C LYS A 22 6.51 -37.61 -2.72
N ARG A 23 6.85 -37.05 -1.57
CA ARG A 23 6.92 -37.47 -0.16
C ARG A 23 6.74 -36.16 0.65
N LYS A 24 6.06 -36.24 1.80
CA LYS A 24 6.21 -35.25 2.88
C LYS A 24 7.68 -35.19 3.27
N ILE A 25 8.29 -34.01 3.21
CA ILE A 25 9.50 -33.71 3.97
C ILE A 25 9.05 -32.78 5.08
N SER A 26 8.99 -33.32 6.29
CA SER A 26 8.91 -32.54 7.52
C SER A 26 10.29 -32.00 7.83
N PHE A 27 10.43 -30.67 7.88
CA PHE A 27 11.50 -30.05 8.65
C PHE A 27 10.88 -29.55 9.94
N GLN A 28 10.96 -30.38 10.98
CA GLN A 28 11.06 -29.92 12.35
C GLN A 28 12.56 -29.82 12.65
N SER A 29 13.01 -28.64 13.04
CA SER A 29 14.21 -28.48 13.85
C SER A 29 13.94 -27.37 14.85
N GLU A 30 13.59 -27.80 16.05
CA GLU A 30 13.77 -27.04 17.28
C GLU A 30 15.27 -26.79 17.47
N ILE A 31 15.69 -25.53 17.66
CA ILE A 31 16.83 -25.24 18.53
C ILE A 31 16.45 -24.08 19.45
N ALA A 32 16.52 -24.45 20.72
CA ALA A 32 16.39 -23.70 21.95
C ALA A 32 17.07 -22.31 22.01
N ASN A 33 16.32 -21.38 22.62
CA ASN A 33 16.69 -20.57 23.78
C ASN A 33 18.18 -20.26 24.01
N LYS A 34 18.55 -18.99 23.85
CA LYS A 34 19.44 -18.29 24.82
C LYS A 34 19.03 -16.83 24.97
N THR A 35 18.34 -16.55 26.07
CA THR A 35 18.21 -15.23 26.70
C THR A 35 19.48 -14.93 27.49
N PRO A 36 20.05 -13.71 27.40
CA PRO A 36 20.85 -13.16 28.49
C PRO A 36 20.03 -12.18 29.32
N LYS A 37 20.06 -12.40 30.63
CA LYS A 37 19.57 -11.52 31.69
C LYS A 37 20.23 -10.14 31.62
N LEU A 38 19.40 -9.11 31.81
CA LEU A 38 19.77 -7.82 32.38
C LEU A 38 20.12 -7.99 33.86
N GLU A 39 21.04 -7.16 34.37
CA GLU A 39 21.05 -6.55 35.71
C GLU A 39 22.01 -5.34 35.70
N PRO A 40 21.87 -4.40 36.64
CA PRO A 40 21.91 -2.96 36.36
C PRO A 40 23.17 -2.27 36.91
N ASP A 41 23.50 -1.10 36.38
CA ASP A 41 24.31 -0.12 37.11
C ASP A 41 23.66 1.27 37.09
N GLU A 42 23.50 1.77 38.32
CA GLU A 42 23.00 3.08 38.70
C GLU A 42 24.04 4.18 38.39
N VAL A 43 23.61 5.31 37.82
CA VAL A 43 24.15 6.63 38.18
C VAL A 43 23.01 7.65 38.20
N LYS A 44 22.88 8.33 39.35
CA LYS A 44 21.87 9.33 39.73
C LYS A 44 22.19 10.73 39.21
N GLN A 45 21.11 11.46 38.87
CA GLN A 45 20.75 12.87 39.16
C GLN A 45 21.76 13.98 38.78
N ASN A 46 21.44 15.16 38.27
CA ASN A 46 20.30 16.09 38.27
C ASN A 46 20.59 17.08 37.09
N THR A 47 19.69 17.82 36.44
CA THR A 47 19.01 19.01 36.97
C THR A 47 18.02 19.60 35.93
N LYS A 48 16.79 19.87 36.39
CA LYS A 48 15.82 20.96 36.09
C LYS A 48 15.67 21.60 34.68
N SER A 49 14.45 21.43 34.16
CA SER A 49 13.44 22.46 33.81
C SER A 49 13.69 23.46 32.66
N SER A 50 12.91 23.31 31.58
CA SER A 50 11.91 24.32 31.20
C SER A 50 10.89 23.71 30.23
N GLN A 51 9.62 23.81 30.59
CA GLN A 51 8.48 23.46 29.76
C GLN A 51 8.29 24.55 28.70
N GLN A 52 8.28 24.16 27.43
CA GLN A 52 7.70 24.96 26.35
C GLN A 52 6.78 24.04 25.57
N GLU A 53 5.49 24.18 25.84
CA GLU A 53 4.41 23.48 25.17
C GLU A 53 4.26 24.03 23.75
N ASN A 54 4.79 23.31 22.76
CA ASN A 54 4.39 23.46 21.37
C ASN A 54 3.48 22.29 21.01
N ASN A 55 2.17 22.50 21.21
CA ASN A 55 1.11 21.61 20.71
C ASN A 55 1.05 21.65 19.19
N LEU A 56 1.91 20.88 18.53
CA LEU A 56 1.76 20.50 17.12
C LEU A 56 1.30 19.05 17.09
N ASN A 57 0.05 18.84 16.67
CA ASN A 57 -0.52 17.53 16.47
C ASN A 57 0.29 16.82 15.35
N THR A 58 1.12 15.86 15.75
CA THR A 58 2.17 15.24 14.91
C THR A 58 1.80 13.86 14.39
N ASP A 59 0.54 13.45 14.52
CA ASP A 59 0.09 12.16 14.01
C ASP A 59 -0.05 12.17 12.49
N PRO A 60 0.58 11.22 11.77
CA PRO A 60 0.38 11.02 10.33
C PRO A 60 -1.08 10.68 9.96
N CYS A 61 -1.96 10.45 10.95
CA CYS A 61 -3.39 10.18 10.79
C CYS A 61 -4.24 10.51 12.02
N GLY A 62 -3.89 11.58 12.75
CA GLY A 62 -4.68 12.00 13.92
C GLY A 62 -6.06 12.50 13.50
N PRO A 63 -7.11 12.30 14.33
CA PRO A 63 -8.38 12.99 14.11
C PRO A 63 -8.14 14.50 14.22
N LEU A 64 -8.76 15.28 13.32
CA LEU A 64 -9.06 16.67 13.66
C LEU A 64 -9.97 16.59 14.87
N ASN A 65 -9.58 17.19 16.00
CA ASN A 65 -10.48 17.34 17.13
C ASN A 65 -11.72 18.09 16.65
N SER A 66 -12.85 17.39 16.61
CA SER A 66 -14.17 17.99 16.70
C SER A 66 -14.37 18.44 18.15
N HIS A 67 -14.83 19.69 18.32
CA HIS A 67 -15.25 20.34 19.57
C HIS A 67 -14.16 20.98 20.43
N ALA A 68 -13.63 22.10 19.93
CA ALA A 68 -13.46 23.29 20.76
C ALA A 68 -14.07 24.46 19.97
N GLU A 69 -15.19 24.99 20.45
CA GLU A 69 -15.69 26.28 19.99
C GLU A 69 -14.68 27.34 20.44
N ASP A 70 -13.80 27.75 19.54
CA ASP A 70 -13.07 29.01 19.66
C ASP A 70 -13.33 29.84 18.41
N LYS A 71 -13.93 31.01 18.64
CA LYS A 71 -14.39 31.94 17.60
C LYS A 71 -13.20 32.74 17.11
N ASN A 72 -12.41 32.13 16.23
CA ASN A 72 -11.61 32.80 15.23
C ASN A 72 -11.59 31.89 14.02
N GLU A 73 -12.56 32.08 13.13
CA GLU A 73 -12.62 31.41 11.84
C GLU A 73 -11.44 31.94 11.00
N VAL A 74 -10.27 31.35 11.21
CA VAL A 74 -9.13 31.52 10.32
C VAL A 74 -9.61 30.93 9.00
N HIS A 75 -9.99 31.80 8.06
CA HIS A 75 -10.23 31.40 6.69
C HIS A 75 -8.95 30.77 6.15
N GLU A 76 -8.85 29.44 6.21
CA GLU A 76 -7.74 28.73 5.58
C GLU A 76 -7.83 28.95 4.07
N GLU A 77 -6.83 29.62 3.52
CA GLU A 77 -6.72 29.85 2.09
C GLU A 77 -6.50 28.53 1.36
N PHE A 78 -7.27 28.29 0.29
CA PHE A 78 -7.10 27.12 -0.57
C PHE A 78 -5.90 27.29 -1.49
N TRP A 79 -5.05 26.26 -1.56
CA TRP A 79 -4.04 26.13 -2.60
C TRP A 79 -4.62 25.50 -3.86
N ILE A 80 -5.39 24.41 -3.72
CA ILE A 80 -6.08 23.73 -4.82
C ILE A 80 -7.52 23.42 -4.37
N PRO A 81 -8.48 24.32 -4.63
CA PRO A 81 -9.87 24.19 -4.15
C PRO A 81 -10.54 22.89 -4.59
N GLU A 82 -10.32 22.45 -5.83
CA GLU A 82 -10.96 21.27 -6.42
C GLU A 82 -10.54 19.97 -5.72
N LEU A 83 -9.38 19.98 -5.06
CA LEU A 83 -8.85 18.87 -4.28
C LEU A 83 -8.99 19.09 -2.77
N HIS A 84 -9.61 20.19 -2.34
CA HIS A 84 -9.73 20.62 -0.95
C HIS A 84 -8.37 20.72 -0.24
N LEU A 85 -7.34 21.18 -0.97
CA LEU A 85 -6.00 21.38 -0.43
C LEU A 85 -5.79 22.85 -0.08
N THR A 86 -5.33 23.11 1.13
CA THR A 86 -5.06 24.46 1.67
C THR A 86 -3.58 24.83 1.59
N VAL A 87 -3.24 26.10 1.82
CA VAL A 87 -1.84 26.56 1.87
C VAL A 87 -1.05 25.79 2.95
N SER A 88 -1.66 25.48 4.10
CA SER A 88 -1.07 24.62 5.13
C SER A 88 -0.71 23.22 4.61
N HIS A 89 -1.55 22.64 3.73
CA HIS A 89 -1.22 21.38 3.05
C HIS A 89 -0.05 21.55 2.08
N LYS A 90 0.03 22.65 1.31
CA LYS A 90 1.19 22.95 0.46
C LYS A 90 2.48 22.94 1.26
N GLU A 91 2.51 23.67 2.37
CA GLU A 91 3.66 23.72 3.28
C GLU A 91 3.99 22.33 3.86
N MET A 92 2.97 21.56 4.25
CA MET A 92 3.14 20.20 4.75
C MET A 92 3.83 19.28 3.74
N LEU A 93 3.44 19.38 2.47
CA LEU A 93 4.03 18.59 1.40
C LEU A 93 5.50 18.96 1.16
N LEU A 94 5.79 20.26 1.14
CA LEU A 94 7.13 20.79 0.87
C LEU A 94 8.10 20.68 2.06
N THR A 95 7.60 20.47 3.28
CA THR A 95 8.44 20.28 4.47
C THR A 95 9.02 18.85 4.52
N PRO A 96 10.36 18.68 4.41
CA PRO A 96 10.98 17.35 4.51
C PRO A 96 10.67 16.66 5.84
N GLY A 97 10.43 15.34 5.79
CA GLY A 97 10.18 14.53 6.99
C GLY A 97 8.80 14.72 7.64
N ARG A 98 8.03 15.76 7.29
CA ARG A 98 6.68 15.98 7.84
C ARG A 98 5.69 14.97 7.26
N GLY A 99 5.01 14.22 8.12
CA GLY A 99 4.00 13.24 7.68
C GLY A 99 2.88 13.90 6.88
N LEU A 100 2.51 13.29 5.77
CA LEU A 100 1.35 13.72 4.98
C LEU A 100 0.07 13.14 5.59
N THR A 101 -1.01 13.91 5.57
CA THR A 101 -2.31 13.49 6.09
C THR A 101 -3.15 12.75 5.04
N ARG A 102 -4.28 12.20 5.47
CA ARG A 102 -5.26 11.55 4.58
C ARG A 102 -5.82 12.45 3.47
N VAL A 103 -5.74 13.78 3.61
CA VAL A 103 -6.25 14.72 2.59
C VAL A 103 -5.53 14.50 1.26
N PHE A 104 -4.22 14.19 1.29
CA PHE A 104 -3.47 13.82 0.09
C PHE A 104 -3.93 12.50 -0.53
N VAL A 105 -4.42 11.56 0.28
CA VAL A 105 -5.01 10.31 -0.21
C VAL A 105 -6.32 10.60 -0.94
N ASP A 106 -7.20 11.43 -0.38
CA ASP A 106 -8.46 11.80 -1.03
C ASP A 106 -8.22 12.61 -2.33
N ALA A 107 -7.27 13.54 -2.32
CA ALA A 107 -6.83 14.26 -3.51
C ALA A 107 -6.32 13.30 -4.60
N ALA A 108 -5.39 12.40 -4.25
CA ALA A 108 -4.85 11.43 -5.20
C ALA A 108 -5.91 10.47 -5.73
N GLN A 109 -6.83 9.98 -4.89
CA GLN A 109 -7.94 9.13 -5.34
C GLN A 109 -8.85 9.85 -6.33
N THR A 110 -9.06 11.16 -6.15
CA THR A 110 -9.85 11.99 -7.07
C THR A 110 -9.20 12.04 -8.45
N LEU A 111 -7.89 12.32 -8.50
CA LEU A 111 -7.14 12.37 -9.75
C LEU A 111 -7.04 10.99 -10.41
N LEU A 112 -6.65 9.95 -9.68
CA LEU A 112 -6.49 8.59 -10.21
C LEU A 112 -7.81 8.01 -10.74
N LYS A 113 -8.95 8.31 -10.10
CA LYS A 113 -10.26 7.92 -10.64
C LYS A 113 -10.54 8.56 -11.99
N LYS A 114 -10.26 9.86 -12.11
CA LYS A 114 -10.45 10.62 -13.35
C LYS A 114 -9.58 10.06 -14.48
N GLN A 115 -8.34 9.69 -14.17
CA GLN A 115 -7.36 9.20 -15.16
C GLN A 115 -7.65 7.77 -15.63
N PHE A 116 -7.97 6.84 -14.71
CA PHE A 116 -7.97 5.41 -15.03
C PHE A 116 -9.34 4.75 -15.09
N ASN A 117 -10.43 5.47 -14.78
CA ASN A 117 -11.79 4.91 -14.65
C ASN A 117 -11.82 3.61 -13.81
N ALA A 118 -10.97 3.55 -12.79
CA ALA A 118 -10.71 2.34 -12.04
C ALA A 118 -11.85 1.98 -11.09
N LYS A 119 -12.12 0.68 -10.90
CA LYS A 119 -12.96 0.23 -9.79
C LYS A 119 -12.17 0.34 -8.48
N GLY A 120 -12.88 0.54 -7.37
CA GLY A 120 -12.24 0.83 -6.08
C GLY A 120 -12.02 2.33 -5.89
N LEU A 121 -10.86 2.70 -5.35
CA LEU A 121 -10.45 4.06 -4.99
C LEU A 121 -11.50 4.79 -4.14
N GLN A 122 -12.31 4.06 -3.39
CA GLN A 122 -13.40 4.63 -2.61
C GLN A 122 -12.82 5.52 -1.53
N SER A 123 -13.45 6.67 -1.27
CA SER A 123 -12.95 7.59 -0.26
C SER A 123 -12.73 6.88 1.07
N VAL A 124 -11.59 7.16 1.70
CA VAL A 124 -11.17 6.49 2.94
C VAL A 124 -11.97 6.95 4.16
N VAL A 125 -12.72 8.05 4.03
CA VAL A 125 -13.65 8.55 5.06
C VAL A 125 -15.03 7.91 4.98
N LYS A 126 -15.31 7.04 3.98
CA LYS A 126 -16.60 6.38 3.87
C LYS A 126 -16.78 5.35 4.99
N GLU A 127 -17.90 5.45 5.70
CA GLU A 127 -18.32 4.45 6.69
C GLU A 127 -18.64 3.08 6.07
N GLN A 128 -19.04 3.05 4.80
CA GLN A 128 -19.43 1.82 4.12
C GLN A 128 -18.81 1.69 2.73
N PHE A 129 -17.87 0.75 2.62
CA PHE A 129 -17.30 0.36 1.33
C PHE A 129 -18.28 -0.47 0.50
N ILE A 130 -18.33 -0.17 -0.79
CA ILE A 130 -19.09 -0.89 -1.80
C ILE A 130 -18.22 -2.01 -2.37
N PRO A 131 -18.75 -3.24 -2.50
CA PRO A 131 -18.01 -4.32 -3.13
C PRO A 131 -17.68 -4.04 -4.61
N VAL A 132 -16.44 -4.31 -5.00
CA VAL A 132 -15.98 -4.22 -6.39
C VAL A 132 -16.35 -5.49 -7.17
N SER A 133 -16.47 -5.37 -8.50
CA SER A 133 -16.84 -6.47 -9.40
C SER A 133 -15.72 -6.91 -10.34
N GLY A 134 -14.51 -6.37 -10.19
CA GLY A 134 -13.39 -6.65 -11.09
C GLY A 134 -12.07 -6.07 -10.57
N PRO A 135 -11.06 -5.95 -11.46
CA PRO A 135 -9.76 -5.37 -11.12
C PRO A 135 -9.91 -4.00 -10.45
N SER A 136 -9.21 -3.81 -9.35
CA SER A 136 -9.41 -2.63 -8.51
C SER A 136 -8.22 -2.35 -7.59
N VAL A 137 -8.08 -1.09 -7.20
CA VAL A 137 -7.10 -0.60 -6.22
C VAL A 137 -7.85 0.17 -5.14
N GLN A 138 -7.45 0.04 -3.88
CA GLN A 138 -8.07 0.74 -2.76
C GLN A 138 -7.02 1.17 -1.74
N PHE A 139 -7.09 2.43 -1.33
CA PHE A 139 -6.32 2.94 -0.19
C PHE A 139 -6.96 2.53 1.13
N HIS A 140 -6.13 2.23 2.11
CA HIS A 140 -6.53 1.96 3.49
C HIS A 140 -5.77 2.85 4.45
N VAL A 141 -6.49 3.42 5.39
CA VAL A 141 -5.93 4.13 6.53
C VAL A 141 -6.01 3.21 7.75
N ASP A 142 -4.85 2.87 8.31
CA ASP A 142 -4.73 2.13 9.56
C ASP A 142 -4.45 3.13 10.70
N TYR A 143 -5.52 3.66 11.29
CA TYR A 143 -5.44 4.66 12.36
C TYR A 143 -4.63 4.18 13.56
N LYS A 144 -4.73 2.90 13.93
CA LYS A 144 -4.00 2.32 15.06
C LYS A 144 -2.48 2.35 14.84
N ARG A 145 -2.05 2.30 13.59
CA ARG A 145 -0.62 2.32 13.20
C ARG A 145 -0.18 3.67 12.61
N ALA A 146 -1.09 4.64 12.52
CA ALA A 146 -0.90 5.89 11.79
C ALA A 146 -0.27 5.67 10.40
N HIS A 147 -0.84 4.74 9.64
CA HIS A 147 -0.23 4.24 8.40
C HIS A 147 -1.22 4.19 7.24
N VAL A 148 -0.70 4.32 6.01
CA VAL A 148 -1.46 4.18 4.77
C VAL A 148 -0.81 3.14 3.88
N PHE A 149 -1.65 2.25 3.33
CA PHE A 149 -1.23 1.20 2.40
C PHE A 149 -2.33 0.96 1.36
N LEU A 150 -2.06 0.12 0.37
CA LEU A 150 -3.04 -0.27 -0.65
C LEU A 150 -3.44 -1.73 -0.52
N SER A 151 -4.65 -2.03 -0.96
CA SER A 151 -4.97 -3.35 -1.47
C SER A 151 -5.39 -3.28 -2.93
N CYS A 152 -5.18 -4.35 -3.67
CA CYS A 152 -5.70 -4.47 -5.03
C CYS A 152 -6.24 -5.87 -5.30
N TYR A 153 -7.21 -5.97 -6.21
CA TYR A 153 -7.61 -7.25 -6.81
C TYR A 153 -7.07 -7.30 -8.22
N ARG A 154 -6.19 -8.27 -8.49
CA ARG A 154 -5.60 -8.53 -9.80
C ARG A 154 -5.15 -9.98 -9.89
N LYS A 155 -5.08 -10.54 -11.10
CA LYS A 155 -4.63 -11.92 -11.34
C LYS A 155 -5.33 -12.93 -10.40
N ASP A 156 -6.64 -12.77 -10.22
CA ASP A 156 -7.52 -13.62 -9.41
C ASP A 156 -7.17 -13.75 -7.92
N HIS A 157 -6.49 -12.76 -7.34
CA HIS A 157 -6.29 -12.70 -5.90
C HIS A 157 -6.22 -11.26 -5.38
N VAL A 158 -6.28 -11.13 -4.06
CA VAL A 158 -6.12 -9.86 -3.36
C VAL A 158 -4.68 -9.72 -2.89
N GLU A 159 -4.07 -8.59 -3.21
CA GLU A 159 -2.72 -8.24 -2.74
C GLU A 159 -2.80 -7.03 -1.82
N ILE A 160 -1.92 -6.98 -0.81
CA ILE A 160 -1.53 -5.78 -0.08
C ILE A 160 -0.26 -5.25 -0.71
N VAL A 161 -0.25 -3.96 -1.01
CA VAL A 161 0.93 -3.24 -1.45
C VAL A 161 1.25 -2.22 -0.38
N ASP A 162 2.35 -2.46 0.33
CA ASP A 162 2.73 -1.70 1.51
C ASP A 162 4.22 -1.36 1.47
N SER A 163 4.54 -0.10 1.80
CA SER A 163 5.90 0.38 1.97
C SER A 163 6.49 0.08 3.35
N TRP A 164 5.64 -0.38 4.29
CA TRP A 164 6.01 -0.77 5.64
C TRP A 164 5.70 -2.25 5.90
N LYS A 165 6.49 -2.90 6.75
CA LYS A 165 6.49 -4.38 6.91
C LYS A 165 5.38 -4.93 7.82
N TYR A 166 4.43 -4.11 8.25
CA TYR A 166 3.48 -4.52 9.27
C TYR A 166 2.21 -5.13 8.69
N PHE A 167 1.72 -6.18 9.34
CA PHE A 167 0.42 -6.71 9.04
C PHE A 167 -0.67 -5.70 9.44
N PRO A 168 -1.64 -5.38 8.55
CA PRO A 168 -2.69 -4.42 8.85
C PRO A 168 -3.48 -4.76 10.11
N SER A 169 -3.98 -3.74 10.79
CA SER A 169 -4.92 -3.88 11.90
C SER A 169 -6.27 -4.47 11.44
N GLU A 170 -7.10 -4.86 12.40
CA GLU A 170 -8.37 -5.54 12.11
C GLU A 170 -9.34 -4.72 11.26
N GLU A 171 -9.44 -3.41 11.51
CA GLU A 171 -10.36 -2.51 10.78
C GLU A 171 -10.07 -2.48 9.26
N PRO A 172 -8.84 -2.18 8.79
CA PRO A 172 -8.51 -2.33 7.37
C PRO A 172 -8.81 -3.73 6.80
N LEU A 173 -8.61 -4.80 7.57
CA LEU A 173 -8.92 -6.16 7.10
C LEU A 173 -10.43 -6.40 6.94
N LYS A 174 -11.26 -5.79 7.80
CA LYS A 174 -12.73 -5.79 7.62
C LYS A 174 -13.11 -5.05 6.33
N HIS A 175 -12.48 -3.92 6.05
CA HIS A 175 -12.68 -3.19 4.79
C HIS A 175 -12.31 -4.05 3.58
N ILE A 176 -11.10 -4.64 3.56
CA ILE A 176 -10.64 -5.55 2.49
C ILE A 176 -11.64 -6.68 2.25
N ARG A 177 -12.10 -7.34 3.32
CA ARG A 177 -13.10 -8.42 3.22
C ARG A 177 -14.37 -7.93 2.54
N ARG A 178 -14.86 -6.73 2.89
CA ARG A 178 -16.08 -6.18 2.32
C ARG A 178 -15.92 -5.74 0.86
N ILE A 179 -14.83 -5.05 0.54
CA ILE A 179 -14.54 -4.54 -0.80
C ILE A 179 -14.46 -5.69 -1.80
N TYR A 180 -13.74 -6.76 -1.47
CA TYR A 180 -13.47 -7.83 -2.44
C TYR A 180 -14.43 -9.02 -2.38
N LYS A 181 -15.48 -8.97 -1.55
CA LYS A 181 -16.38 -10.12 -1.33
C LYS A 181 -17.08 -10.67 -2.57
N LYS A 182 -17.21 -9.87 -3.64
CA LYS A 182 -17.85 -10.29 -4.91
C LYS A 182 -16.87 -10.94 -5.88
N VAL A 183 -15.58 -10.66 -5.75
CA VAL A 183 -14.54 -11.17 -6.67
C VAL A 183 -13.75 -12.32 -6.05
N VAL A 184 -13.71 -12.40 -4.72
CA VAL A 184 -13.07 -13.51 -3.98
C VAL A 184 -13.96 -13.93 -2.81
N SER A 185 -14.24 -15.23 -2.70
CA SER A 185 -15.11 -15.79 -1.65
C SER A 185 -14.52 -15.62 -0.24
N ARG A 186 -13.19 -15.70 -0.12
CA ARG A 186 -12.46 -15.54 1.16
C ARG A 186 -11.24 -14.63 0.99
N PRO A 187 -11.44 -13.30 0.83
CA PRO A 187 -10.38 -12.35 0.46
C PRO A 187 -9.13 -12.42 1.36
N LEU A 188 -9.33 -12.61 2.66
CA LEU A 188 -8.24 -12.66 3.63
C LEU A 188 -7.44 -13.97 3.59
N LYS A 189 -8.00 -15.07 3.05
CA LYS A 189 -7.27 -16.34 2.89
C LYS A 189 -6.36 -16.35 1.67
N THR A 190 -6.66 -15.52 0.68
CA THR A 190 -5.91 -15.39 -0.57
C THR A 190 -4.98 -14.18 -0.57
N LEU A 191 -4.89 -13.49 0.57
CA LEU A 191 -4.16 -12.25 0.72
C LEU A 191 -2.66 -12.51 0.54
N LYS A 192 -2.04 -11.79 -0.39
CA LYS A 192 -0.59 -11.81 -0.59
C LYS A 192 -0.02 -10.43 -0.34
N PHE A 193 1.24 -10.36 0.06
CA PHE A 193 1.97 -9.09 0.12
C PHE A 193 2.77 -8.95 -1.17
N ALA A 194 2.54 -7.87 -1.91
CA ALA A 194 3.32 -7.55 -3.09
C ALA A 194 4.74 -7.11 -2.69
N HIS A 195 5.71 -7.40 -3.56
CA HIS A 195 7.08 -6.92 -3.38
C HIS A 195 7.18 -5.45 -3.82
N ALA A 196 6.73 -4.55 -2.95
CA ALA A 196 6.81 -3.10 -3.17
C ALA A 196 8.11 -2.51 -2.64
N ASP A 197 8.47 -1.33 -3.14
CA ASP A 197 9.53 -0.56 -2.51
C ASP A 197 9.20 -0.22 -1.05
N ARG A 198 10.24 -0.13 -0.23
CA ARG A 198 10.12 0.18 1.19
C ARG A 198 10.50 1.63 1.43
N GLN A 199 9.68 2.29 2.23
CA GLN A 199 10.07 3.57 2.78
C GLN A 199 11.24 3.37 3.76
N VAL A 200 12.06 4.40 3.96
CA VAL A 200 13.15 4.37 4.94
C VAL A 200 12.57 4.18 6.34
N ASP A 201 13.21 3.37 7.18
CA ASP A 201 12.77 3.14 8.56
C ASP A 201 12.68 4.46 9.34
N GLY A 202 11.58 4.68 10.05
CA GLY A 202 11.30 5.93 10.76
C GLY A 202 10.77 7.08 9.86
N SER A 203 10.74 6.92 8.54
CA SER A 203 10.15 7.93 7.66
C SER A 203 8.62 7.97 7.76
N ARG A 204 8.04 9.15 7.48
CA ARG A 204 6.59 9.40 7.48
C ARG A 204 6.04 9.54 6.05
N ASN A 205 6.53 8.70 5.14
CA ASN A 205 6.27 8.79 3.70
C ASN A 205 5.24 7.76 3.20
N CYS A 206 4.52 7.07 4.09
CA CYS A 206 3.61 5.99 3.72
C CYS A 206 2.51 6.42 2.74
N VAL A 207 2.02 7.66 2.87
CA VAL A 207 1.06 8.27 1.96
C VAL A 207 1.63 8.41 0.56
N ILE A 208 2.83 9.00 0.40
CA ILE A 208 3.41 9.24 -0.92
C ILE A 208 3.82 7.94 -1.62
N TYR A 209 4.29 6.96 -0.86
CA TYR A 209 4.52 5.59 -1.35
C TYR A 209 3.23 4.94 -1.82
N SER A 210 2.14 5.08 -1.06
CA SER A 210 0.84 4.53 -1.44
C SER A 210 0.30 5.20 -2.71
N ILE A 211 0.51 6.50 -2.89
CA ILE A 211 0.10 7.21 -4.12
C ILE A 211 0.91 6.70 -5.32
N ALA A 212 2.23 6.62 -5.19
CA ALA A 212 3.11 6.12 -6.25
C ALA A 212 2.75 4.68 -6.65
N ASN A 213 2.59 3.79 -5.67
CA ASN A 213 2.17 2.41 -5.91
C ASN A 213 0.79 2.31 -6.55
N ALA A 214 -0.14 3.20 -6.20
CA ALA A 214 -1.48 3.19 -6.80
C ALA A 214 -1.39 3.53 -8.29
N TYR A 215 -0.57 4.53 -8.65
CA TYR A 215 -0.28 4.85 -10.05
C TYR A 215 0.32 3.64 -10.78
N GLU A 216 1.36 3.01 -10.24
CA GLU A 216 1.99 1.84 -10.87
C GLU A 216 1.02 0.69 -11.11
N ILE A 217 0.18 0.35 -10.11
CA ILE A 217 -0.81 -0.72 -10.27
C ILE A 217 -1.80 -0.39 -11.39
N LEU A 218 -2.18 0.88 -11.53
CA LEU A 218 -3.17 1.34 -12.50
C LEU A 218 -2.59 1.52 -13.91
N SER A 219 -1.33 1.93 -14.04
CA SER A 219 -0.69 2.24 -15.33
C SER A 219 -0.05 1.02 -15.99
N ASN A 220 0.69 0.20 -15.23
CA ASN A 220 1.49 -0.90 -15.77
C ASN A 220 1.34 -2.22 -14.99
N GLY A 221 0.72 -2.18 -13.80
CA GLY A 221 0.51 -3.35 -12.95
C GLY A 221 1.77 -3.84 -12.22
N ASN A 222 2.86 -3.09 -12.16
CA ASN A 222 4.13 -3.50 -11.58
C ASN A 222 4.61 -2.55 -10.47
N VAL A 223 4.67 -3.06 -9.23
CA VAL A 223 5.07 -2.29 -8.04
C VAL A 223 6.51 -2.58 -7.58
N CYS A 224 7.29 -3.35 -8.35
CA CYS A 224 8.63 -3.80 -7.97
C CYS A 224 9.75 -2.76 -8.23
N CYS A 225 9.40 -1.52 -8.55
CA CYS A 225 10.38 -0.46 -8.79
C CYS A 225 10.98 0.07 -7.48
N LYS A 226 12.06 0.87 -7.59
CA LYS A 226 12.66 1.61 -6.48
C LYS A 226 12.47 3.10 -6.72
N TYR A 227 11.86 3.80 -5.79
CA TYR A 227 11.60 5.23 -5.94
C TYR A 227 12.82 6.05 -5.53
N ASP A 228 13.01 7.21 -6.16
CA ASP A 228 13.94 8.23 -5.69
C ASP A 228 13.23 9.04 -4.59
N HIS A 229 13.39 8.60 -3.33
CA HIS A 229 12.73 9.15 -2.14
C HIS A 229 12.91 10.67 -2.04
N GLY A 230 14.06 11.19 -2.48
CA GLY A 230 14.39 12.62 -2.41
C GLY A 230 13.55 13.48 -3.35
N LYS A 231 13.05 12.92 -4.45
CA LYS A 231 12.27 13.64 -5.47
C LYS A 231 10.77 13.41 -5.40
N MET A 232 10.31 12.42 -4.64
CA MET A 232 8.88 12.07 -4.63
C MET A 232 7.98 13.23 -4.21
N ARG A 233 8.36 14.02 -3.19
CA ARG A 233 7.53 15.13 -2.67
C ARG A 233 7.37 16.25 -3.68
N GLU A 234 8.47 16.68 -4.28
CA GLU A 234 8.45 17.69 -5.35
C GLU A 234 7.63 17.19 -6.56
N HIS A 235 7.74 15.90 -6.87
CA HIS A 235 6.93 15.29 -7.92
C HIS A 235 5.43 15.28 -7.59
N LEU A 236 5.06 14.87 -6.38
CA LEU A 236 3.65 14.90 -5.95
C LEU A 236 3.10 16.33 -5.95
N PHE A 237 3.91 17.32 -5.55
CA PHE A 237 3.54 18.72 -5.64
C PHE A 237 3.17 19.12 -7.07
N LYS A 238 4.05 18.81 -8.05
CA LYS A 238 3.79 19.07 -9.48
C LYS A 238 2.56 18.31 -10.00
N CYS A 239 2.39 17.06 -9.60
CA CYS A 239 1.22 16.26 -9.99
C CYS A 239 -0.09 16.89 -9.50
N LEU A 240 -0.11 17.41 -8.27
CA LEU A 240 -1.28 18.07 -7.71
C LEU A 240 -1.59 19.38 -8.45
N GLU A 241 -0.59 20.25 -8.69
CA GLU A 241 -0.79 21.50 -9.45
C GLU A 241 -1.22 21.26 -10.89
N ASN A 242 -0.71 20.20 -11.53
CA ASN A 242 -1.09 19.82 -12.88
C ASN A 242 -2.44 19.08 -12.95
N GLY A 243 -3.02 18.68 -11.81
CA GLY A 243 -4.25 17.90 -11.75
C GLY A 243 -4.11 16.50 -12.36
N GLU A 244 -2.91 15.93 -12.36
CA GLU A 244 -2.61 14.64 -12.96
C GLU A 244 -1.51 13.90 -12.18
N ILE A 245 -1.78 12.67 -11.72
CA ILE A 245 -0.74 11.81 -11.14
C ILE A 245 0.03 11.14 -12.28
N THR A 246 1.35 11.32 -12.30
CA THR A 246 2.26 10.69 -13.28
C THR A 246 3.26 9.77 -12.59
N GLU A 247 3.99 8.98 -13.39
CA GLU A 247 5.02 8.05 -12.91
C GLU A 247 5.98 8.74 -11.94
N PHE A 248 6.14 8.16 -10.75
CA PHE A 248 7.02 8.74 -9.74
C PHE A 248 8.49 8.52 -10.10
N PRO A 249 9.39 9.45 -9.70
CA PRO A 249 10.82 9.32 -9.93
C PRO A 249 11.36 7.99 -9.37
N LYS A 250 12.14 7.28 -10.20
CA LYS A 250 12.75 5.99 -9.86
C LYS A 250 14.27 6.10 -9.85
N ILE A 251 14.91 5.32 -9.00
CA ILE A 251 16.37 5.13 -9.05
C ILE A 251 16.65 4.14 -10.20
N PRO A 252 17.61 4.41 -11.09
CA PRO A 252 18.05 3.45 -12.08
C PRO A 252 18.39 2.13 -11.37
N GLN A 253 17.77 1.03 -11.77
CA GLN A 253 18.25 -0.28 -11.35
C GLN A 253 19.53 -0.51 -12.14
N ASP A 254 20.68 -0.51 -11.47
CA ASP A 254 21.92 -0.95 -12.09
C ASP A 254 21.70 -2.35 -12.65
N ILE A 255 21.76 -2.46 -13.97
CA ILE A 255 21.83 -3.74 -14.67
C ILE A 255 23.26 -4.25 -14.45
N THR A 256 23.58 -4.63 -13.22
CA THR A 256 24.77 -5.42 -12.91
C THR A 256 24.33 -6.81 -12.49
N GLU A 257 23.62 -7.49 -13.38
CA GLU A 257 23.61 -8.95 -13.44
C GLU A 257 23.81 -9.37 -14.91
N ASN A 258 24.87 -10.16 -15.13
CA ASN A 258 25.30 -10.80 -16.38
C ASN A 258 26.23 -9.99 -17.29
N ARG A 259 27.44 -9.69 -16.78
CA ARG A 259 28.65 -9.96 -17.57
C ARG A 259 29.56 -10.84 -16.73
N GLU A 260 29.95 -11.94 -17.37
CA GLU A 260 30.85 -13.04 -16.96
C GLU A 260 30.20 -14.22 -16.22
#